data_AF-W0DPX1-F1
#
_entry.id   AF-W0DPX1-F1
#
_cell.length_a   1.000
_cell.length_b   1.000
_cell.length_c   1.000
_cell.angle_alpha   90.00
_cell.angle_beta   90.00
_cell.angle_gamma   90.00
#
_symmetry.space_group_name_H-M   'P 1'
#
loop_
_entity.id
_entity.type
_entity.pdbx_description
1 polymer ?
#
loop_
_entity_poly.entity_id
_entity_poly.type
_entity_poly.pdbx_seq_one_letter_code
_entity_poly.pdbx_strand_id
1 'polypeptide(L)'
;MSRVLILQILLAALVFASAVGVVVARHEARQVFIEHQAALSERDALNLEWTQLQLEQATWATQARIETAARERLGMIKPGPEHIVYVGEASWER
;
A
#
# COMPACT_ATOMS: atom_id res chain seq x y z
N MET A 1 36.68 -42.84 36.03
CA MET A 1 35.81 -43.32 34.93
C MET A 1 34.41 -42.70 34.99
N SER A 2 33.65 -42.87 36.07
CA SER A 2 32.23 -42.47 36.15
C SER A 2 31.94 -40.98 35.94
N ARG A 3 32.81 -40.07 36.39
CA ARG A 3 32.66 -38.62 36.20
C ARG A 3 32.74 -38.19 34.72
N VAL A 4 33.58 -38.86 33.94
CA VAL A 4 33.77 -38.58 32.50
C VAL A 4 32.54 -39.05 31.71
N LEU A 5 32.00 -40.23 32.05
CA LEU A 5 30.77 -40.75 31.42
C LEU A 5 29.57 -39.82 31.66
N ILE A 6 29.40 -39.30 32.88
CA ILE A 6 28.34 -38.33 33.19
C ILE A 6 28.48 -37.07 32.33
N LEU A 7 29.71 -36.54 32.19
CA LEU A 7 29.98 -35.37 31.36
C LEU A 7 29.64 -35.63 29.88
N GLN A 8 30.02 -36.80 29.35
CA GLN A 8 29.73 -37.19 27.97
C GLN A 8 28.22 -37.29 27.70
N ILE A 9 27.47 -37.90 28.61
CA ILE A 9 26.01 -38.01 28.51
C ILE A 9 25.38 -36.62 28.56
N LEU A 10 25.84 -35.75 29.46
CA LEU A 10 25.32 -34.39 29.60
C LEU A 10 25.57 -33.57 28.34
N LEU A 11 26.76 -33.66 27.76
CA LEU A 11 27.08 -32.99 26.48
C LEU A 11 26.25 -33.54 25.33
N ALA A 12 26.08 -34.86 25.24
CA ALA A 12 25.25 -35.48 24.21
C ALA A 12 23.78 -35.02 24.33
N ALA A 13 23.25 -34.96 25.56
CA ALA A 13 21.91 -34.46 25.82
C ALA A 13 21.77 -32.98 25.44
N LEU A 14 22.77 -32.15 25.72
CA LEU A 14 22.75 -30.73 25.38
C LEU A 14 22.78 -30.49 23.87
N VAL A 15 23.61 -31.25 23.14
CA VAL A 15 23.66 -31.20 21.67
C VAL A 15 22.34 -31.66 21.07
N PHE A 16 21.75 -32.74 21.61
CA PHE A 16 20.46 -33.23 21.15
C PHE A 16 19.34 -32.21 21.39
N ALA A 17 19.29 -31.62 22.59
CA ALA A 17 18.34 -30.56 22.92
C ALA A 17 18.49 -29.34 21.98
N SER A 18 19.73 -28.94 21.67
CA SER A 18 20.01 -27.88 20.71
C SER A 18 19.49 -28.22 19.31
N ALA A 19 19.75 -29.44 18.82
CA ALA A 19 19.28 -29.88 17.52
C ALA A 19 17.74 -29.86 17.42
N VAL A 20 17.04 -30.33 18.46
CA VAL A 20 15.57 -30.24 18.54
C VAL A 20 15.12 -28.78 18.56
N GLY A 21 15.78 -27.93 19.35
CA GLY A 21 15.48 -26.49 19.41
C GLY A 21 15.58 -25.81 18.05
N VAL A 22 16.59 -26.12 17.25
CA VAL A 22 16.74 -25.59 15.88
C VAL A 22 15.59 -26.02 14.99
N VAL A 23 15.14 -27.28 15.08
CA VAL A 23 14.00 -27.78 14.27
C VAL A 23 12.71 -27.06 14.65
N VAL A 24 12.45 -26.88 15.95
CA VAL A 24 11.27 -26.16 16.45
C VAL A 24 11.30 -24.70 16.00
N ALA A 25 12.41 -24.00 16.22
CA ALA A 25 12.57 -22.60 15.82
C ALA A 25 12.38 -22.42 14.30
N ARG A 26 12.89 -23.35 13.48
CA ARG A 26 12.68 -23.34 12.03
C ARG A 26 11.21 -23.56 11.65
N HIS A 27 10.53 -24.46 12.37
CA HIS A 27 9.11 -24.71 12.13
C HIS A 27 8.26 -23.49 12.47
N GLU A 28 8.45 -22.90 13.64
CA GLU A 28 7.77 -21.67 14.05
C GLU A 28 8.04 -20.52 13.09
N ALA A 29 9.30 -20.31 12.71
CA ALA A 29 9.68 -19.29 11.72
C ALA A 29 8.97 -19.50 10.39
N ARG A 30 8.79 -20.75 9.94
CA ARG A 30 8.04 -21.07 8.72
C ARG A 30 6.56 -20.70 8.87
N GLN A 31 5.93 -21.01 9.99
CA GLN A 31 4.50 -20.71 10.19
C GLN A 31 4.27 -19.19 10.19
N VAL A 32 5.03 -18.45 10.99
CA VAL A 32 4.94 -16.98 11.06
C VAL A 32 5.23 -16.35 9.70
N PHE A 33 6.19 -16.87 8.96
CA PHE A 33 6.49 -16.39 7.61
C PHE A 33 5.32 -16.57 6.64
N ILE A 34 4.62 -17.71 6.71
CA ILE A 34 3.44 -17.97 5.87
C ILE A 34 2.32 -16.97 6.19
N GLU A 35 2.02 -16.76 7.47
CA GLU A 35 1.00 -15.80 7.91
C GLU A 35 1.34 -14.38 7.47
N HIS A 36 2.60 -13.98 7.64
CA HIS A 36 3.09 -12.68 7.19
C HIS A 36 2.97 -12.52 5.67
N GLN A 37 3.32 -13.56 4.91
CA GLN A 37 3.22 -13.53 3.45
C GLN A 37 1.76 -13.42 2.99
N ALA A 38 0.82 -14.08 3.68
CA ALA A 38 -0.60 -13.97 3.38
C ALA A 38 -1.12 -12.54 3.63
N ALA A 39 -0.75 -11.94 4.76
CA ALA A 39 -1.11 -10.55 5.06
C ALA A 39 -0.53 -9.56 4.03
N LEU A 40 0.72 -9.78 3.59
CA LEU A 40 1.32 -8.98 2.52
C LEU A 40 0.56 -9.13 1.19
N SER A 41 0.19 -10.35 0.80
CA SER A 41 -0.57 -10.55 -0.44
C SER A 41 -1.92 -9.86 -0.42
N GLU A 42 -2.61 -9.87 0.72
CA GLU A 42 -3.89 -9.18 0.88
C GLU A 42 -3.71 -7.66 0.77
N ARG A 43 -2.71 -7.11 1.46
CA ARG A 43 -2.37 -5.69 1.36
C ARG A 43 -2.08 -5.28 -0.08
N ASP A 44 -1.31 -6.08 -0.80
CA ASP A 44 -0.92 -5.77 -2.18
C ASP A 44 -2.14 -5.84 -3.13
N ALA A 45 -3.05 -6.79 -2.91
CA ALA A 45 -4.33 -6.86 -3.64
C ALA A 45 -5.20 -5.63 -3.41
N LEU A 46 -5.38 -5.22 -2.15
CA LEU A 46 -6.12 -4.01 -1.79
C LEU A 46 -5.47 -2.75 -2.36
N ASN A 47 -4.14 -2.67 -2.37
CA ASN A 47 -3.42 -1.53 -2.94
C ASN A 47 -3.60 -1.44 -4.47
N LEU A 48 -3.65 -2.59 -5.15
CA LEU A 48 -3.95 -2.64 -6.58
C LEU A 48 -5.37 -2.13 -6.86
N GLU A 49 -6.37 -2.63 -6.11
CA GLU A 49 -7.77 -2.17 -6.23
C GLU A 49 -7.88 -0.67 -5.95
N TRP A 50 -7.25 -0.18 -4.88
CA TRP A 50 -7.22 1.24 -4.54
C TRP A 50 -6.61 2.09 -5.66
N THR A 51 -5.52 1.62 -6.27
CA THR A 51 -4.88 2.32 -7.39
C THR A 51 -5.80 2.36 -8.61
N GLN A 52 -6.51 1.27 -8.90
CA GLN A 52 -7.51 1.23 -9.95
C GLN A 52 -8.66 2.21 -9.68
N LEU A 53 -9.21 2.20 -8.47
CA LEU A 53 -10.29 3.13 -8.07
C LEU A 53 -9.86 4.60 -8.17
N GLN A 54 -8.61 4.91 -7.88
CA GLN A 54 -8.08 6.27 -8.07
C GLN A 54 -8.02 6.67 -9.55
N LEU A 55 -7.61 5.77 -10.44
CA LEU A 55 -7.61 6.02 -11.88
C LEU A 55 -9.04 6.22 -12.41
N GLU A 56 -9.97 5.39 -11.93
CA GLU A 56 -11.39 5.56 -12.22
C GLU A 56 -11.86 6.94 -11.73
N GLN A 57 -11.62 7.31 -10.47
CA GLN A 57 -12.02 8.63 -9.95
C GLN A 57 -11.40 9.80 -10.71
N ALA A 58 -10.11 9.72 -11.09
CA ALA A 58 -9.45 10.75 -11.90
C ALA A 58 -10.15 10.96 -13.25
N THR A 59 -10.68 9.87 -13.84
CA THR A 59 -11.45 9.91 -15.08
C THR A 59 -12.82 10.57 -14.88
N TRP A 60 -13.45 10.40 -13.72
CA TRP A 60 -14.75 11.00 -13.41
C TRP A 60 -14.65 12.46 -12.93
N ALA A 61 -13.52 12.83 -12.34
CA ALA A 61 -13.17 14.20 -11.96
C ALA A 61 -12.61 15.04 -13.13
N THR A 62 -12.52 14.46 -14.33
CA THR A 62 -11.98 15.18 -15.49
C THR A 62 -12.91 16.33 -15.87
N GLN A 63 -12.33 17.50 -16.12
CA GLN A 63 -12.97 18.76 -16.53
C GLN A 63 -14.04 18.58 -17.63
N ALA A 64 -13.88 17.56 -18.49
CA ALA A 64 -14.83 17.15 -19.52
C ALA A 64 -16.25 16.83 -19.00
N ARG A 65 -16.39 16.19 -17.84
CA ARG A 65 -17.72 15.92 -17.24
C ARG A 65 -18.36 17.19 -16.72
N ILE A 66 -17.57 18.09 -16.13
CA ILE A 66 -18.04 19.39 -15.65
C ILE A 66 -18.48 20.25 -16.85
N GLU A 67 -17.70 20.27 -17.93
CA GLU A 67 -18.03 20.99 -19.16
C GLU A 67 -19.31 20.44 -19.80
N THR A 68 -19.45 19.11 -19.88
CA THR A 68 -20.65 18.47 -20.42
C THR A 68 -21.88 18.80 -19.58
N ALA A 69 -21.78 18.68 -18.25
CA ALA A 69 -22.88 19.03 -17.36
C ALA A 69 -23.23 20.52 -17.41
N ALA A 70 -22.24 21.41 -17.51
CA ALA A 70 -22.46 22.85 -17.68
C ALA A 70 -23.18 23.16 -19.00
N ARG A 71 -22.79 22.50 -20.09
CA ARG A 71 -23.43 22.67 -21.39
C ARG A 71 -24.85 22.12 -21.43
N GLU A 72 -25.04 20.90 -20.93
CA GLU A 72 -26.32 20.18 -21.05
C GLU A 72 -27.35 20.58 -19.99
N ARG A 73 -26.93 20.80 -18.73
CA ARG A 73 -27.86 21.11 -17.62
C ARG A 73 -28.03 22.61 -17.39
N LEU A 74 -26.97 23.39 -17.61
CA LEU A 74 -26.98 24.84 -17.36
C LEU A 74 -27.06 25.64 -18.67
N GLY A 75 -27.05 24.98 -19.83
CA GLY A 75 -27.07 25.66 -21.13
C GLY A 75 -25.84 26.50 -21.41
N MET A 76 -24.73 26.28 -20.69
CA MET A 76 -23.54 27.12 -20.80
C MET A 76 -22.87 26.92 -22.16
N ILE A 77 -22.52 28.03 -22.80
CA ILE A 77 -21.79 28.07 -24.06
C ILE A 77 -20.39 28.65 -23.84
N LYS A 78 -19.45 28.32 -24.72
CA LYS A 78 -18.13 28.94 -24.68
C LYS A 78 -18.28 30.39 -25.15
N PRO A 79 -17.87 31.40 -24.35
CA PRO A 79 -17.98 32.79 -24.74
C PRO A 79 -17.13 33.05 -25.99
N GLY A 80 -17.68 33.79 -26.95
CA GLY A 80 -16.92 34.32 -28.08
C GLY A 80 -16.00 35.47 -27.65
N PRO A 81 -15.02 35.86 -28.49
CA PRO A 81 -14.06 36.92 -28.17
C PRO A 81 -14.71 38.23 -27.71
N GLU A 82 -15.88 38.54 -28.25
CA GLU A 82 -16.69 39.73 -27.93
C GLU A 82 -17.29 39.73 -26.51
N HIS A 83 -17.34 38.57 -25.85
CA HIS A 83 -17.89 38.39 -24.51
C HIS A 83 -16.81 38.25 -23.42
N ILE A 84 -15.53 38.46 -23.76
CA ILE A 84 -14.40 38.33 -22.83
C ILE A 84 -13.84 39.72 -22.50
N VAL A 85 -13.86 40.09 -21.23
CA VAL A 85 -13.25 41.34 -20.73
C VAL A 85 -11.97 40.99 -19.96
N TYR A 86 -10.83 41.49 -20.44
CA TYR A 86 -9.55 41.39 -19.73
C TYR A 86 -9.47 42.47 -18.67
N VAL A 87 -9.51 42.08 -17.40
CA VAL A 87 -9.25 42.98 -16.28
C VAL A 87 -7.75 42.92 -15.99
N GLY A 88 -7.00 43.93 -16.43
CA GLY A 88 -5.63 44.15 -15.98
C GLY A 88 -5.61 44.66 -14.54
N GLU A 89 -4.49 44.46 -13.83
CA GLU A 89 -4.29 45.04 -12.48
C GLU A 89 -4.51 46.56 -12.55
N ALA A 90 -5.66 46.99 -12.06
CA ALA A 90 -5.86 48.39 -11.71
C ALA A 90 -4.96 48.68 -10.52
N SER A 91 -3.95 49.50 -10.77
CA SER A 91 -3.05 50.13 -9.81
C SER A 91 -3.73 50.37 -8.46
N TRP A 92 -3.35 49.58 -7.44
CA TRP A 92 -3.75 49.80 -6.05
C TRP A 92 -2.88 50.84 -5.33
N GLU A 93 -2.09 51.64 -6.06
CA GLU A 93 -1.29 52.72 -5.47
C GLU A 93 -2.12 53.99 -5.24
N ARG A 94 -2.74 54.09 -4.06
CA ARG A 94 -2.85 55.34 -3.30
C ARG A 94 -2.81 55.04 -1.80
#